data_AF-A0A3D5E157-F1
#
_entry.id   AF-A0A3D5E157-F1
#
_cell.length_a   1.000
_cell.length_b   1.000
_cell.length_c   1.000
_cell.angle_alpha   90.00
_cell.angle_beta   90.00
_cell.angle_gamma   90.00
#
_symmetry.space_group_name_H-M   'P 1'
#
loop_
_entity.id
_entity.type
_entity.pdbx_description
1 polymer ?
#
loop_
_entity_poly.entity_id
_entity_poly.type
_entity_poly.pdbx_seq_one_letter_code
_entity_poly.pdbx_strand_id
1 'polypeptide(L)'
;MYDLVSPASTAAGHPAIAGQISAIRVSGAHHGPLTYGMAGGYRPERIQAHRRPTGTAGSHNGSSSGTSTSAASSPSHRASAAGTGHTALTCSGTGGTLPANYATIVACLTAQGYTGLAAAGIAGNIYQESMGNPESVGTGGGGLIGWTPLPAGFVTGNPAADLQTQLAALLTFNQQWSQYMPMLNAATSATEAADIYMNYFERPGIPAAANREAAANAVATACGL
;
A
#
# COMPACT_ATOMS: atom_id res chain seq x y z
N MET A 1 33.93 -22.83 57.49
CA MET A 1 34.06 -24.18 56.90
C MET A 1 33.53 -24.09 55.49
N TYR A 2 34.43 -24.28 54.53
CA TYR A 2 34.35 -23.92 53.12
C TYR A 2 33.76 -25.04 52.26
N ASP A 3 33.14 -24.66 51.13
CA ASP A 3 33.26 -25.21 49.75
C ASP A 3 32.03 -24.72 48.94
N LEU A 4 32.05 -23.90 47.88
CA LEU A 4 33.03 -23.41 46.91
C LEU A 4 33.66 -24.45 45.97
N VAL A 5 32.85 -25.08 45.11
CA VAL A 5 33.36 -25.66 43.86
C VAL A 5 32.34 -25.52 42.72
N SER A 6 32.58 -24.58 41.81
CA SER A 6 32.54 -24.87 40.37
C SER A 6 33.91 -25.42 39.97
N PRO A 7 34.02 -26.24 38.91
CA PRO A 7 34.60 -25.64 37.70
C PRO A 7 34.09 -26.20 36.35
N ALA A 8 34.34 -25.36 35.35
CA ALA A 8 34.81 -25.65 33.99
C ALA A 8 33.86 -26.24 32.93
N SER A 9 33.41 -25.31 32.08
CA SER A 9 33.74 -25.24 30.64
C SER A 9 34.41 -26.47 30.01
N THR A 10 33.75 -27.04 29.00
CA THR A 10 34.44 -27.66 27.86
C THR A 10 33.94 -27.01 26.59
N ALA A 11 34.84 -26.22 25.99
CA ALA A 11 34.77 -25.79 24.61
C ALA A 11 35.25 -26.94 23.71
N ALA A 12 34.46 -27.25 22.68
CA ALA A 12 34.86 -27.94 21.46
C ALA A 12 33.74 -27.64 20.46
N GLY A 13 33.93 -27.12 19.26
CA GLY A 13 35.11 -26.80 18.47
C GLY A 13 34.55 -26.56 17.07
N HIS A 14 34.63 -25.33 16.59
CA HIS A 14 34.31 -25.01 15.20
C HIS A 14 35.36 -25.66 14.29
N PRO A 15 34.99 -26.36 13.20
CA PRO A 15 35.81 -26.35 12.02
C PRO A 15 35.54 -25.06 11.23
N ALA A 16 36.55 -24.21 11.17
CA ALA A 16 36.64 -23.15 10.19
C ALA A 16 36.72 -23.78 8.78
N ILE A 17 35.79 -23.42 7.89
CA ILE A 17 35.95 -23.66 6.45
C ILE A 17 36.32 -22.31 5.83
N ALA A 18 37.62 -22.09 5.68
CA ALA A 18 38.21 -21.01 4.91
C ALA A 18 38.59 -21.53 3.51
N GLY A 19 38.25 -20.75 2.47
CA GLY A 19 38.65 -20.95 1.08
C GLY A 19 37.62 -21.76 0.27
N GLN A 20 37.13 -21.34 -0.90
CA GLN A 20 37.70 -20.42 -1.89
C GLN A 20 36.59 -19.61 -2.58
N ILE A 21 36.87 -18.32 -2.76
CA ILE A 21 36.12 -17.42 -3.61
C ILE A 21 36.69 -17.63 -5.03
N SER A 22 36.00 -18.39 -5.87
CA SER A 22 36.33 -18.44 -7.30
C SER A 22 35.76 -17.19 -7.96
N ALA A 23 36.67 -16.31 -8.37
CA ALA A 23 36.40 -15.15 -9.20
C ALA A 23 35.70 -15.58 -10.50
N ILE A 24 34.44 -15.19 -10.66
CA ILE A 24 33.80 -15.18 -11.98
C ILE A 24 34.37 -13.97 -12.72
N ARG A 25 35.14 -14.23 -13.77
CA ARG A 25 35.63 -13.22 -14.71
C ARG A 25 34.43 -12.62 -15.45
N VAL A 26 34.19 -11.34 -15.22
CA VAL A 26 33.49 -10.48 -16.18
C VAL A 26 34.49 -10.14 -17.28
N SER A 27 34.36 -10.77 -18.44
CA SER A 27 34.99 -10.29 -19.68
C SER A 27 34.04 -9.29 -20.33
N GLY A 28 34.50 -8.06 -20.43
CA GLY A 28 33.72 -6.93 -20.95
C GLY A 28 33.75 -6.77 -22.47
N ALA A 29 32.86 -5.90 -22.93
CA ALA A 29 33.00 -4.91 -24.02
C ALA A 29 31.68 -4.10 -23.98
N HIS A 30 31.58 -2.77 -24.06
CA HIS A 30 32.29 -1.82 -24.89
C HIS A 30 32.33 -0.42 -24.23
N HIS A 31 33.44 0.30 -24.42
CA HIS A 31 33.57 1.73 -24.17
C HIS A 31 33.00 2.55 -25.34
N GLY A 32 32.26 3.62 -25.06
CA GLY A 32 31.91 4.69 -25.99
C GLY A 32 31.07 5.80 -25.32
N PRO A 33 31.31 7.10 -25.57
CA PRO A 33 31.12 8.15 -24.56
C PRO A 33 29.77 8.89 -24.61
N LEU A 34 29.52 9.59 -23.51
CA LEU A 34 28.46 10.55 -23.24
C LEU A 34 28.27 11.60 -24.35
N THR A 35 27.05 11.76 -24.84
CA THR A 35 26.53 13.04 -25.34
C THR A 35 25.10 13.26 -24.86
N TYR A 36 24.91 14.38 -24.16
CA TYR A 36 23.63 14.95 -23.77
C TYR A 36 22.92 15.52 -25.01
N GLY A 37 21.62 15.24 -25.15
CA GLY A 37 20.78 15.79 -26.23
C GLY A 37 19.30 15.83 -25.85
N MET A 38 18.89 16.95 -25.25
CA MET A 38 17.59 17.66 -25.36
C MET A 38 16.34 16.84 -25.76
N ALA A 39 15.38 16.66 -24.86
CA ALA A 39 14.25 17.56 -24.61
C ALA A 39 13.07 17.41 -25.59
N GLY A 40 12.08 16.59 -25.20
CA GLY A 40 10.70 16.66 -25.68
C GLY A 40 9.81 17.08 -24.52
N GLY A 41 9.37 18.34 -24.53
CA GLY A 41 8.70 18.98 -23.40
C GLY A 41 7.20 18.73 -23.33
N TYR A 42 6.69 18.58 -22.12
CA TYR A 42 5.31 18.95 -21.78
C TYR A 42 5.35 20.14 -20.84
N ARG A 43 4.84 21.28 -21.33
CA ARG A 43 4.76 22.56 -20.61
C ARG A 43 3.52 22.56 -19.71
N PRO A 44 3.57 23.17 -18.52
CA PRO A 44 2.39 23.41 -17.70
C PRO A 44 1.64 24.67 -18.21
N GLU A 45 0.35 24.55 -18.50
CA GLU A 45 -0.50 25.73 -18.71
C GLU A 45 -0.80 26.40 -17.37
N ARG A 46 -0.22 27.59 -17.20
CA ARG A 46 -0.52 28.57 -16.17
C ARG A 46 -1.42 29.63 -16.81
N ILE A 47 -2.72 29.60 -16.57
CA ILE A 47 -3.62 30.68 -16.99
C ILE A 47 -3.39 31.87 -16.05
N GLN A 48 -2.78 32.93 -16.58
CA GLN A 48 -2.64 34.21 -15.89
C GLN A 48 -3.34 35.33 -16.68
N ALA A 49 -4.15 36.07 -15.94
CA ALA A 49 -5.00 37.19 -16.34
C ALA A 49 -4.44 38.10 -17.45
N HIS A 50 -5.31 38.49 -18.38
CA HIS A 50 -5.09 39.64 -19.26
C HIS A 50 -6.23 40.66 -19.11
N ARG A 51 -5.82 41.90 -18.83
CA ARG A 51 -6.68 43.10 -18.76
C ARG A 51 -6.94 43.64 -20.18
N ARG A 52 -8.21 44.03 -20.40
CA ARG A 52 -8.84 45.13 -21.18
C ARG A 52 -7.95 46.04 -22.07
N PRO A 53 -8.49 46.55 -23.22
CA PRO A 53 -9.32 47.79 -23.18
C PRO A 53 -10.50 47.86 -24.20
N THR A 54 -11.67 48.36 -23.74
CA THR A 54 -12.44 49.55 -24.18
C THR A 54 -13.24 49.48 -25.50
N GLY A 55 -14.58 49.57 -25.36
CA GLY A 55 -15.56 49.92 -26.38
C GLY A 55 -16.83 50.47 -25.70
N THR A 56 -17.44 51.49 -26.30
CA THR A 56 -18.19 52.58 -25.64
C THR A 56 -19.72 52.45 -25.79
N ALA A 57 -20.43 52.90 -24.75
CA ALA A 57 -21.79 53.47 -24.65
C ALA A 57 -23.03 52.73 -25.20
N GLY A 58 -24.03 52.61 -24.31
CA GLY A 58 -25.45 52.40 -24.62
C GLY A 58 -26.28 52.39 -23.34
N SER A 59 -26.86 53.53 -22.98
CA SER A 59 -27.66 53.78 -21.76
C SER A 59 -29.14 53.56 -22.03
N HIS A 60 -29.80 52.61 -21.35
CA HIS A 60 -31.26 52.58 -21.24
C HIS A 60 -31.70 52.18 -19.82
N ASN A 61 -32.44 53.10 -19.22
CA ASN A 61 -33.16 53.03 -17.96
C ASN A 61 -34.32 52.01 -18.02
N GLY A 62 -34.60 51.32 -16.92
CA GLY A 62 -35.76 50.41 -16.84
C GLY A 62 -35.87 49.66 -15.52
N SER A 63 -36.27 50.35 -14.45
CA SER A 63 -36.85 49.70 -13.27
C SER A 63 -38.22 49.12 -13.63
N SER A 64 -38.41 47.82 -13.41
CA SER A 64 -39.73 47.29 -13.05
C SER A 64 -39.56 46.04 -12.18
N SER A 65 -40.06 46.22 -10.96
CA SER A 65 -40.40 45.22 -9.96
C SER A 65 -41.14 44.01 -10.55
N GLY A 66 -40.62 42.81 -10.27
CA GLY A 66 -41.30 41.55 -10.52
C GLY A 66 -40.99 40.57 -9.40
N THR A 67 -41.88 40.54 -8.40
CA THR A 67 -41.94 39.48 -7.39
C THR A 67 -42.34 38.18 -8.09
N SER A 68 -41.52 37.14 -7.98
CA SER A 68 -41.92 35.78 -8.36
C SER A 68 -41.28 34.79 -7.39
N THR A 69 -42.15 34.25 -6.55
CA THR A 69 -41.92 33.18 -5.58
C THR A 69 -41.94 31.81 -6.24
N SER A 70 -41.18 30.87 -5.66
CA SER A 70 -41.29 29.39 -5.76
C SER A 70 -40.71 28.77 -7.05
N ALA A 71 -39.96 27.67 -7.06
CA ALA A 71 -39.60 26.68 -6.05
C ALA A 71 -38.26 26.04 -6.45
N ALA A 72 -37.33 25.90 -5.49
CA ALA A 72 -36.13 25.10 -5.68
C ALA A 72 -36.44 23.65 -5.30
N SER A 73 -36.60 22.78 -6.30
CA SER A 73 -36.67 21.34 -6.12
C SER A 73 -35.28 20.82 -5.75
N SER A 74 -34.99 20.65 -4.47
CA SER A 74 -33.82 19.90 -4.01
C SER A 74 -34.02 18.41 -4.31
N PRO A 75 -33.16 17.76 -5.12
CA PRO A 75 -33.16 16.31 -5.21
C PRO A 75 -32.67 15.76 -3.87
N SER A 76 -33.56 15.09 -3.14
CA SER A 76 -33.19 14.27 -2.00
C SER A 76 -32.38 13.08 -2.53
N HIS A 77 -31.05 13.18 -2.52
CA HIS A 77 -30.18 12.04 -2.70
C HIS A 77 -30.41 11.13 -1.49
N ARG A 78 -31.32 10.17 -1.67
CA ARG A 78 -31.55 9.08 -0.73
C ARG A 78 -30.23 8.31 -0.64
N ALA A 79 -29.41 8.66 0.34
CA ALA A 79 -28.25 7.86 0.71
C ALA A 79 -28.79 6.48 1.06
N SER A 80 -28.52 5.51 0.19
CA SER A 80 -28.66 4.10 0.54
C SER A 80 -27.69 3.87 1.70
N ALA A 81 -28.21 3.84 2.91
CA ALA A 81 -27.50 3.34 4.07
C ALA A 81 -27.07 1.91 3.74
N ALA A 82 -25.78 1.72 3.47
CA ALA A 82 -25.18 0.41 3.34
C ALA A 82 -25.32 -0.29 4.70
N GLY A 83 -26.35 -1.10 4.83
CA GLY A 83 -26.56 -1.96 5.99
C GLY A 83 -25.40 -2.94 6.10
N THR A 84 -24.74 -2.91 7.25
CA THR A 84 -23.61 -3.74 7.67
C THR A 84 -24.01 -5.22 7.81
N GLY A 85 -24.33 -5.87 6.69
CA GLY A 85 -24.32 -7.32 6.56
C GLY A 85 -23.00 -7.73 5.94
N HIS A 86 -21.98 -8.00 6.75
CA HIS A 86 -20.76 -8.63 6.25
C HIS A 86 -21.07 -10.09 5.91
N THR A 87 -21.60 -10.32 4.70
CA THR A 87 -21.52 -11.65 4.09
C THR A 87 -20.04 -12.02 4.08
N ALA A 88 -19.69 -13.13 4.74
CA ALA A 88 -18.30 -13.56 4.81
C ALA A 88 -17.74 -13.71 3.39
N LEU A 89 -16.81 -12.84 3.02
CA LEU A 89 -16.16 -12.87 1.72
C LEU A 89 -15.41 -14.19 1.59
N THR A 90 -15.77 -14.99 0.58
CA THR A 90 -15.11 -16.26 0.33
C THR A 90 -14.01 -16.04 -0.70
N CYS A 91 -12.77 -16.26 -0.29
CA CYS A 91 -11.61 -16.15 -1.16
C CYS A 91 -11.10 -17.55 -1.52
N SER A 92 -10.81 -17.79 -2.80
CA SER A 92 -10.34 -19.09 -3.32
C SER A 92 -9.45 -18.89 -4.54
N GLY A 93 -8.33 -19.59 -4.58
CA GLY A 93 -7.31 -19.43 -5.62
C GLY A 93 -5.91 -19.74 -5.09
N THR A 94 -5.00 -20.08 -6.00
CA THR A 94 -3.60 -20.37 -5.68
C THR A 94 -2.70 -19.94 -6.82
N GLY A 95 -1.51 -19.44 -6.49
CA GLY A 95 -0.44 -19.13 -7.46
C GLY A 95 -0.45 -17.70 -7.99
N GLY A 96 0.48 -17.43 -8.91
CA GLY A 96 0.68 -16.10 -9.48
C GLY A 96 1.15 -15.07 -8.44
N THR A 97 0.59 -13.87 -8.50
CA THR A 97 0.86 -12.76 -7.59
C THR A 97 -0.03 -12.79 -6.33
N LEU A 98 -0.62 -13.93 -5.99
CA LEU A 98 -1.37 -14.08 -4.73
C LEU A 98 -0.42 -14.16 -3.54
N PRO A 99 -0.58 -13.31 -2.50
CA PRO A 99 0.16 -13.45 -1.26
C PRO A 99 -0.18 -14.78 -0.56
N ALA A 100 0.81 -15.41 0.09
CA ALA A 100 0.66 -16.73 0.72
C ALA A 100 -0.52 -16.84 1.71
N ASN A 101 -0.85 -15.73 2.39
CA ASN A 101 -1.90 -15.65 3.41
C ASN A 101 -3.09 -14.76 3.02
N TYR A 102 -3.30 -14.52 1.72
CA TYR A 102 -4.22 -13.49 1.23
C TYR A 102 -5.66 -13.62 1.78
N ALA A 103 -6.22 -14.84 1.85
CA ALA A 103 -7.58 -15.04 2.34
C ALA A 103 -7.73 -14.61 3.82
N THR A 104 -6.76 -14.97 4.67
CA THR A 104 -6.74 -14.58 6.08
C THR A 104 -6.54 -13.07 6.25
N ILE A 105 -5.66 -12.47 5.45
CA ILE A 105 -5.43 -11.02 5.44
C ILE A 105 -6.72 -10.28 5.09
N VAL A 106 -7.37 -10.67 3.99
CA VAL A 106 -8.61 -10.04 3.52
C VAL A 106 -9.74 -10.24 4.53
N ALA A 107 -9.91 -11.45 5.08
CA ALA A 107 -10.92 -11.72 6.10
C ALA A 107 -10.71 -10.86 7.36
N CYS A 108 -9.46 -10.71 7.82
CA CYS A 108 -9.14 -9.86 8.97
C CYS A 108 -9.49 -8.40 8.69
N LEU A 109 -9.07 -7.84 7.56
CA LEU A 109 -9.31 -6.44 7.20
C LEU A 109 -10.81 -6.16 7.02
N THR A 110 -11.54 -7.01 6.30
CA THR A 110 -12.98 -6.83 6.09
C THR A 110 -13.77 -6.94 7.39
N ALA A 111 -13.37 -7.80 8.33
CA ALA A 111 -13.94 -7.86 9.67
C ALA A 111 -13.70 -6.59 10.49
N GLN A 112 -12.76 -5.74 10.10
CA GLN A 112 -12.47 -4.44 10.72
C GLN A 112 -13.07 -3.25 9.94
N GLY A 113 -14.00 -3.52 9.00
CA GLY A 113 -14.76 -2.48 8.29
C GLY A 113 -14.11 -1.95 7.02
N TYR A 114 -13.03 -2.58 6.54
CA TYR A 114 -12.47 -2.29 5.22
C TYR A 114 -13.39 -2.86 4.13
N THR A 115 -13.50 -2.18 2.99
CA THR A 115 -14.17 -2.76 1.82
C THR A 115 -13.35 -3.91 1.24
N GLY A 116 -13.97 -4.79 0.46
CA GLY A 116 -13.26 -5.89 -0.21
C GLY A 116 -12.11 -5.37 -1.09
N LEU A 117 -12.36 -4.30 -1.87
CA LEU A 117 -11.36 -3.68 -2.73
C LEU A 117 -10.21 -3.04 -1.92
N ALA A 118 -10.53 -2.36 -0.81
CA ALA A 118 -9.51 -1.85 0.11
C ALA A 118 -8.64 -2.97 0.67
N ALA A 119 -9.25 -4.05 1.15
CA ALA A 119 -8.54 -5.21 1.67
C ALA A 119 -7.66 -5.89 0.60
N ALA A 120 -8.16 -6.01 -0.64
CA ALA A 120 -7.39 -6.53 -1.76
C ALA A 120 -6.19 -5.62 -2.11
N GLY A 121 -6.38 -4.30 -2.11
CA GLY A 121 -5.30 -3.32 -2.32
C GLY A 121 -4.20 -3.40 -1.26
N ILE A 122 -4.57 -3.51 0.02
CA ILE A 122 -3.62 -3.73 1.12
C ILE A 122 -2.88 -5.05 0.94
N ALA A 123 -3.58 -6.13 0.60
CA ALA A 123 -2.97 -7.43 0.34
C ALA A 123 -1.97 -7.38 -0.84
N GLY A 124 -2.26 -6.59 -1.89
CA GLY A 124 -1.32 -6.37 -2.98
C GLY A 124 -0.03 -5.66 -2.56
N ASN A 125 -0.11 -4.72 -1.62
CA ASN A 125 1.07 -4.08 -1.03
C ASN A 125 1.87 -5.09 -0.18
N ILE A 126 1.19 -5.88 0.66
CA ILE A 126 1.81 -6.97 1.44
C ILE A 126 2.52 -7.97 0.54
N TYR A 127 2.00 -8.27 -0.66
CA TYR A 127 2.71 -9.12 -1.62
C TYR A 127 4.06 -8.54 -2.03
N GLN A 128 4.12 -7.24 -2.31
CA GLN A 128 5.37 -6.59 -2.69
C GLN A 128 6.38 -6.54 -1.54
N GLU A 129 5.92 -6.37 -0.30
CA GLU A 129 6.80 -6.32 0.88
C GLU A 129 7.33 -7.69 1.29
N SER A 130 6.48 -8.72 1.24
CA SER A 130 6.78 -10.01 1.88
C SER A 130 6.24 -11.24 1.14
N MET A 131 5.61 -11.07 -0.02
CA MET A 131 4.80 -12.11 -0.67
C MET A 131 3.67 -12.63 0.25
N GLY A 132 3.26 -11.86 1.26
CA GLY A 132 2.32 -12.30 2.29
C GLY A 132 2.90 -13.25 3.33
N ASN A 133 4.23 -13.33 3.46
CA ASN A 133 4.90 -14.16 4.43
C ASN A 133 5.18 -13.38 5.74
N PRO A 134 4.54 -13.73 6.87
CA PRO A 134 4.84 -13.10 8.16
C PRO A 134 6.28 -13.39 8.63
N GLU A 135 6.91 -14.45 8.13
CA GLU A 135 8.29 -14.83 8.45
C GLU A 135 9.33 -14.21 7.52
N SER A 136 8.94 -13.24 6.69
CA SER A 136 9.88 -12.54 5.81
C SER A 136 10.91 -11.77 6.65
N VAL A 137 12.20 -11.92 6.31
CA VAL A 137 13.30 -11.21 6.96
C VAL A 137 14.29 -10.66 5.93
N GLY A 138 14.85 -9.48 6.21
CA GLY A 138 15.85 -8.83 5.38
C GLY A 138 16.74 -7.88 6.17
N THR A 139 17.66 -7.20 5.48
CA THR A 139 18.62 -6.28 6.11
C THR A 139 17.91 -4.98 6.51
N GLY A 140 17.37 -4.92 7.73
CA GLY A 140 16.78 -3.72 8.33
C GLY A 140 15.29 -3.80 8.63
N GLY A 141 14.59 -4.78 8.07
CA GLY A 141 13.15 -4.98 8.31
C GLY A 141 12.66 -6.38 8.00
N GLY A 142 11.38 -6.64 8.27
CA GLY A 142 10.75 -7.94 8.05
C GLY A 142 9.26 -7.96 8.37
N GLY A 143 8.66 -9.14 8.32
CA GLY A 143 7.22 -9.32 8.49
C GLY A 143 6.41 -8.88 7.27
N LEU A 144 5.08 -8.88 7.43
CA LEU A 144 4.08 -8.73 6.37
C LEU A 144 4.23 -7.46 5.53
N ILE A 145 4.59 -6.34 6.16
CA ILE A 145 4.70 -5.02 5.51
C ILE A 145 6.12 -4.44 5.55
N GLY A 146 7.14 -5.27 5.79
CA GLY A 146 8.53 -4.79 5.84
C GLY A 146 8.82 -3.85 7.02
N TRP A 147 8.31 -4.18 8.22
CA TRP A 147 8.49 -3.40 9.43
C TRP A 147 9.95 -3.04 9.67
N THR A 148 10.23 -1.74 9.79
CA THR A 148 11.59 -1.21 9.93
C THR A 148 11.62 -0.15 11.05
N PRO A 149 12.33 -0.41 12.18
CA PRO A 149 12.99 -1.66 12.52
C PRO A 149 11.98 -2.80 12.74
N LEU A 150 12.38 -4.05 12.50
CA LEU A 150 11.55 -5.23 12.77
C LEU A 150 11.29 -5.36 14.28
N PRO A 151 10.03 -5.28 14.75
CA PRO A 151 9.72 -5.43 16.16
C PRO A 151 10.08 -6.84 16.66
N ALA A 152 10.62 -6.92 17.88
CA ALA A 152 10.91 -8.20 18.51
C ALA A 152 9.63 -9.03 18.68
N GLY A 153 9.71 -10.32 18.39
CA GLY A 153 8.58 -11.25 18.50
C GLY A 153 7.61 -11.22 17.31
N PHE A 154 7.91 -10.48 16.23
CA PHE A 154 7.10 -10.55 15.00
C PHE A 154 7.43 -11.77 14.14
N VAL A 155 8.66 -12.25 14.18
CA VAL A 155 9.12 -13.44 13.46
C VAL A 155 9.66 -14.41 14.50
N THR A 156 8.96 -15.53 14.71
CA THR A 156 9.26 -16.48 15.80
C THR A 156 9.48 -17.91 15.32
N GLY A 157 9.33 -18.17 14.02
CA GLY A 157 9.28 -19.51 13.46
C GLY A 157 7.89 -20.14 13.53
N ASN A 158 6.85 -19.38 13.92
CA ASN A 158 5.47 -19.84 13.96
C ASN A 158 4.59 -18.96 13.05
N PRO A 159 4.55 -19.25 11.73
CA PRO A 159 3.89 -18.39 10.75
C PRO A 159 2.44 -18.05 11.09
N ALA A 160 1.68 -18.95 11.70
CA ALA A 160 0.28 -18.70 12.04
C ALA A 160 0.13 -17.70 13.20
N ALA A 161 0.94 -17.86 14.27
CA ALA A 161 0.94 -16.94 15.40
C ALA A 161 1.52 -15.57 15.01
N ASP A 162 2.56 -15.58 14.18
CA ASP A 162 3.23 -14.40 13.66
C ASP A 162 2.31 -13.61 12.73
N LEU A 163 1.57 -14.29 11.84
CA LEU A 163 0.51 -13.67 11.01
C LEU A 163 -0.53 -12.97 11.89
N GLN A 164 -1.05 -13.63 12.92
CA GLN A 164 -2.06 -13.04 13.79
C GLN A 164 -1.54 -11.79 14.51
N THR A 165 -0.33 -11.88 15.07
CA THR A 165 0.33 -10.78 15.78
C THR A 165 0.53 -9.59 14.85
N GLN A 166 1.06 -9.85 13.65
CA GLN A 166 1.34 -8.80 12.68
C GLN A 166 0.10 -8.21 12.04
N LEU A 167 -1.00 -8.97 11.88
CA LEU A 167 -2.28 -8.42 11.44
C LEU A 167 -2.86 -7.46 12.49
N ALA A 168 -2.73 -7.75 13.79
CA ALA A 168 -3.12 -6.80 14.83
C ALA A 168 -2.27 -5.52 14.80
N ALA A 169 -0.96 -5.67 14.57
CA ALA A 169 -0.06 -4.53 14.39
C ALA A 169 -0.38 -3.72 13.13
N LEU A 170 -0.71 -4.38 12.02
CA LEU A 170 -1.13 -3.76 10.76
C LEU A 170 -2.35 -2.86 10.95
N LEU A 171 -3.35 -3.33 11.69
CA LEU A 171 -4.54 -2.53 12.01
C LEU A 171 -4.16 -1.28 12.81
N THR A 172 -3.24 -1.42 13.78
CA THR A 172 -2.73 -0.28 14.56
C THR A 172 -1.98 0.72 13.68
N PHE A 173 -1.13 0.24 12.77
CA PHE A 173 -0.43 1.07 11.80
C PHE A 173 -1.40 1.83 10.88
N ASN A 174 -2.43 1.16 10.36
CA ASN A 174 -3.43 1.81 9.52
C ASN A 174 -4.18 2.94 10.23
N GLN A 175 -4.41 2.79 11.55
CA GLN A 175 -5.07 3.84 12.35
C GLN A 175 -4.21 5.10 12.52
N GLN A 176 -2.88 4.99 12.45
CA GLN A 176 -2.00 6.18 12.43
C GLN A 176 -2.27 7.06 11.21
N TRP A 177 -2.82 6.47 10.14
CA TRP A 177 -3.15 7.12 8.89
C TRP A 177 -4.67 7.22 8.66
N SER A 178 -5.45 7.22 9.74
CA SER A 178 -6.92 7.14 9.71
C SER A 178 -7.59 8.20 8.83
N GLN A 179 -6.98 9.39 8.64
CA GLN A 179 -7.51 10.39 7.72
C GLN A 179 -7.63 9.92 6.25
N TYR A 180 -6.88 8.89 5.85
CA TYR A 180 -6.93 8.33 4.50
C TYR A 180 -7.83 7.08 4.40
N MET A 181 -8.34 6.54 5.51
CA MET A 181 -9.26 5.40 5.51
C MET A 181 -10.51 5.64 4.66
N PRO A 182 -11.18 6.81 4.70
CA PRO A 182 -12.35 7.04 3.85
C PRO A 182 -12.02 6.98 2.36
N MET A 183 -10.87 7.52 1.96
CA MET A 183 -10.40 7.49 0.58
C MET A 183 -10.07 6.06 0.14
N LEU A 184 -9.36 5.30 0.99
CA LEU A 184 -9.04 3.89 0.72
C LEU A 184 -10.30 3.04 0.56
N ASN A 185 -11.28 3.21 1.45
CA ASN A 185 -12.55 2.48 1.39
C ASN A 185 -13.45 2.93 0.23
N ALA A 186 -13.25 4.14 -0.29
CA ALA A 186 -13.97 4.66 -1.46
C ALA A 186 -13.34 4.23 -2.80
N ALA A 187 -12.20 3.54 -2.79
CA ALA A 187 -11.55 3.05 -3.99
C ALA A 187 -12.52 2.19 -4.83
N THR A 188 -12.51 2.44 -6.14
CA THR A 188 -13.40 1.80 -7.12
C THR A 188 -12.78 0.58 -7.78
N SER A 189 -11.49 0.32 -7.53
CA SER A 189 -10.76 -0.86 -7.98
C SER A 189 -9.71 -1.29 -6.96
N ALA A 190 -9.27 -2.54 -7.05
CA ALA A 190 -8.22 -3.06 -6.17
C ALA A 190 -6.85 -2.43 -6.47
N THR A 191 -6.57 -2.08 -7.74
CA THR A 191 -5.36 -1.34 -8.12
C THR A 191 -5.35 0.07 -7.54
N GLU A 192 -6.47 0.80 -7.63
CA GLU A 192 -6.60 2.12 -7.01
C GLU A 192 -6.41 2.04 -5.48
N ALA A 193 -6.99 1.04 -4.83
CA ALA A 193 -6.77 0.80 -3.41
C ALA A 193 -5.29 0.50 -3.10
N ALA A 194 -4.60 -0.26 -3.97
CA ALA A 194 -3.18 -0.54 -3.83
C ALA A 194 -2.34 0.75 -3.92
N ASP A 195 -2.65 1.62 -4.88
CA ASP A 195 -1.99 2.91 -5.06
C ASP A 195 -2.24 3.86 -3.89
N ILE A 196 -3.48 3.93 -3.40
CA ILE A 196 -3.81 4.72 -2.21
C ILE A 196 -2.99 4.23 -1.01
N TYR A 197 -2.97 2.92 -0.79
CA TYR A 197 -2.24 2.38 0.35
C TYR A 197 -0.74 2.65 0.24
N MET A 198 -0.14 2.39 -0.93
CA MET A 198 1.26 2.67 -1.23
C MET A 198 1.62 4.15 -1.00
N ASN A 199 0.82 5.08 -1.54
CA ASN A 199 1.14 6.50 -1.53
C ASN A 199 0.93 7.17 -0.17
N TYR A 200 -0.03 6.70 0.62
CA TYR A 200 -0.44 7.41 1.85
C TYR A 200 -0.06 6.70 3.14
N PHE A 201 0.10 5.37 3.12
CA PHE A 201 0.40 4.55 4.29
C PHE A 201 1.88 4.13 4.30
N GLU A 202 2.31 3.36 3.31
CA GLU A 202 3.67 2.77 3.32
C GLU A 202 4.74 3.75 2.86
N ARG A 203 4.45 4.59 1.86
CA ARG A 203 5.40 5.57 1.27
C ARG A 203 6.78 4.96 0.99
N PRO A 204 6.84 3.84 0.26
CA PRO A 204 8.09 3.14 0.05
C PRO A 204 9.06 4.01 -0.76
N GLY A 205 10.36 3.85 -0.50
CA GLY A 205 11.40 4.54 -1.27
C GLY A 205 11.39 4.16 -2.76
N ILE A 206 11.00 2.91 -3.07
CA ILE A 206 10.74 2.43 -4.43
C ILE A 206 9.29 1.93 -4.48
N PRO A 207 8.40 2.57 -5.25
CA PRO A 207 6.99 2.23 -5.32
C PRO A 207 6.71 0.79 -5.73
N ALA A 208 7.32 0.30 -6.81
CA ALA A 208 6.97 -0.99 -7.44
C ALA A 208 5.45 -1.16 -7.69
N ALA A 209 4.78 -0.08 -8.10
CA ALA A 209 3.32 0.01 -8.24
C ALA A 209 2.72 -1.13 -9.08
N ALA A 210 3.31 -1.42 -10.24
CA ALA A 210 2.82 -2.48 -11.14
C ALA A 210 2.71 -3.86 -10.46
N ASN A 211 3.64 -4.22 -9.58
CA ASN A 211 3.58 -5.49 -8.86
C ASN A 211 2.48 -5.48 -7.79
N ARG A 212 2.34 -4.36 -7.07
CA ARG A 212 1.31 -4.17 -6.04
C ARG A 212 -0.09 -4.22 -6.64
N GLU A 213 -0.28 -3.52 -7.75
CA GLU A 213 -1.52 -3.51 -8.54
C GLU A 213 -1.85 -4.90 -9.09
N ALA A 214 -0.87 -5.60 -9.67
CA ALA A 214 -1.07 -6.95 -10.20
C ALA A 214 -1.45 -7.95 -9.09
N ALA A 215 -0.83 -7.84 -7.91
CA ALA A 215 -1.20 -8.65 -6.75
C ALA A 215 -2.58 -8.29 -6.21
N ALA A 216 -2.93 -7.01 -6.13
CA ALA A 216 -4.24 -6.56 -5.68
C ALA A 216 -5.36 -7.07 -6.60
N ASN A 217 -5.17 -7.00 -7.92
CA ASN A 217 -6.11 -7.56 -8.89
C ASN A 217 -6.25 -9.08 -8.78
N ALA A 218 -5.14 -9.80 -8.55
CA ALA A 218 -5.18 -11.23 -8.33
C ALA A 218 -5.99 -11.58 -7.08
N VAL A 219 -5.80 -10.84 -5.98
CA VAL A 219 -6.58 -11.01 -4.74
C VAL A 219 -8.06 -10.71 -4.96
N ALA A 220 -8.39 -9.59 -5.62
CA ALA A 220 -9.77 -9.24 -5.93
C ALA A 220 -10.46 -10.34 -6.75
N THR A 221 -9.79 -10.82 -7.80
CA THR A 221 -10.27 -11.94 -8.63
C THR A 221 -10.49 -13.20 -7.79
N ALA A 222 -9.53 -13.56 -6.92
CA ALA A 222 -9.63 -14.73 -6.06
C ALA A 222 -10.74 -14.61 -5.00
N CYS A 223 -11.18 -13.41 -4.67
CA CYS A 223 -12.28 -13.16 -3.73
C CYS A 223 -13.61 -12.81 -4.40
N GLY A 224 -13.68 -12.81 -5.74
CA GLY A 224 -14.91 -12.47 -6.48
C GLY A 224 -15.36 -11.03 -6.30
N LEU A 225 -14.41 -10.09 -6.19
CA LEU A 225 -14.61 -8.65 -6.00
C LEU A 225 -14.57 -7.85 -7.31
#